data_AF-A0A964NIS8-F1
#
_entry.id   AF-A0A964NIS8-F1
#
_cell.length_a   1.000
_cell.length_b   1.000
_cell.length_c   1.000
_cell.angle_alpha   90.00
_cell.angle_beta   90.00
_cell.angle_gamma   90.00
#
_symmetry.space_group_name_H-M   'P 1'
#
loop_
_entity.id
_entity.type
_entity.pdbx_description
1 polymer ?
#
loop_
_entity_poly.entity_id
_entity_poly.type
_entity_poly.pdbx_seq_one_letter_code
_entity_poly.pdbx_strand_id
1 'polypeptide(L)'
;MVLPFVALAVTIAVWRKWLPARSWLIVLLLQAAMVVGALVSHQTGQQEEDLVGGIVDDGPVMAHEEAAEAFLQSISALFVVSALVAFFSRSRYVSLGHAGITLGSLGVLFLGMTAGHAGGRLIFVHGAAEAHLPSATGAKDPSDSGDDSGDPKD
;
A
#
# COMPACT_ATOMS: atom_id res chain seq x y z
N MET A 1 -4.32 2.09 -8.41
CA MET A 1 -4.70 3.51 -8.57
C MET A 1 -5.74 3.70 -9.69
N VAL A 2 -6.90 3.04 -9.58
CA VAL A 2 -7.99 3.15 -10.58
C VAL A 2 -9.06 4.17 -10.13
N LEU A 3 -9.07 4.46 -8.83
CA LEU A 3 -10.01 5.35 -8.15
C LEU A 3 -10.17 6.76 -8.76
N PRO A 4 -9.11 7.50 -9.17
CA PRO A 4 -9.30 8.84 -9.72
C PRO A 4 -10.07 8.80 -11.05
N PHE A 5 -9.84 7.76 -11.87
CA PHE A 5 -10.55 7.59 -13.14
C PHE A 5 -12.01 7.16 -12.92
N VAL A 6 -12.26 6.28 -11.95
CA VAL A 6 -13.63 5.88 -11.57
C VAL A 6 -14.38 7.05 -10.95
N ALA A 7 -13.75 7.82 -10.05
CA ALA A 7 -14.33 9.01 -9.44
C ALA A 7 -14.62 10.09 -10.50
N LEU A 8 -13.74 10.29 -11.47
CA LEU A 8 -13.95 11.22 -12.59
C LEU A 8 -15.09 10.75 -13.50
N ALA A 9 -15.14 9.47 -13.86
CA ALA A 9 -16.19 8.90 -14.69
C ALA A 9 -17.57 8.99 -14.01
N VAL A 10 -17.65 8.68 -12.71
CA VAL A 10 -18.88 8.82 -11.91
C VAL A 10 -19.28 10.30 -11.79
N THR A 11 -18.33 11.21 -11.56
CA THR A 11 -18.60 12.65 -11.48
C THR A 11 -19.16 13.20 -12.80
N ILE A 12 -18.58 12.83 -13.94
CA ILE A 12 -19.06 13.22 -15.27
C ILE A 12 -20.46 12.62 -15.53
N ALA A 13 -20.68 11.35 -15.18
CA ALA A 13 -21.98 10.69 -15.35
C ALA A 13 -23.09 11.32 -14.50
N VAL A 14 -22.78 11.70 -13.26
CA VAL A 14 -23.73 12.41 -12.37
C VAL A 14 -23.98 13.83 -12.87
N TRP A 15 -22.96 14.55 -13.33
CA TRP A 15 -23.09 15.92 -13.86
C TRP A 15 -23.96 15.96 -15.13
N ARG A 16 -23.90 14.90 -15.95
CA ARG A 16 -24.74 14.70 -17.14
C ARG A 16 -26.15 14.17 -16.82
N LYS A 17 -26.51 14.05 -15.53
CA LYS A 17 -27.77 13.49 -14.99
C LYS A 17 -28.05 12.03 -15.41
N TRP A 18 -27.03 11.26 -15.78
CA TRP A 18 -27.19 9.86 -16.16
C TRP A 18 -27.36 8.92 -14.97
N LEU A 19 -26.99 9.36 -13.76
CA LEU A 19 -26.98 8.50 -12.57
C LEU A 19 -27.57 9.22 -11.34
N PRO A 20 -28.33 8.50 -10.48
CA PRO A 20 -28.94 9.08 -9.28
C PRO A 20 -27.88 9.42 -8.23
N ALA A 21 -28.21 10.34 -7.29
CA ALA A 21 -27.33 10.76 -6.19
C ALA A 21 -26.76 9.61 -5.35
N ARG A 22 -27.42 8.45 -5.35
CA ARG A 22 -26.94 7.20 -4.73
C ARG A 22 -25.63 6.67 -5.32
N SER A 23 -25.21 7.13 -6.49
CA SER A 23 -23.98 6.68 -7.15
C SER A 23 -22.71 7.10 -6.40
N TRP A 24 -22.82 8.06 -5.47
CA TRP A 24 -21.74 8.43 -4.54
C TRP A 24 -21.37 7.30 -3.55
N LEU A 25 -22.28 6.35 -3.29
CA LEU A 25 -21.94 5.15 -2.50
C LEU A 25 -20.83 4.33 -3.15
N ILE A 26 -20.73 4.32 -4.48
CA ILE A 26 -19.67 3.59 -5.19
C ILE A 26 -18.30 4.19 -4.87
N VAL A 27 -18.21 5.52 -4.86
CA VAL A 27 -16.97 6.25 -4.50
C VAL A 27 -16.60 5.95 -3.04
N LEU A 28 -17.58 5.99 -2.15
CA LEU A 28 -17.39 5.68 -0.73
C LEU A 28 -16.89 4.25 -0.50
N LEU A 29 -17.50 3.29 -1.20
CA LEU A 29 -17.11 1.87 -1.14
C LEU A 29 -15.70 1.63 -1.67
N LEU A 30 -15.33 2.25 -2.78
CA LEU A 30 -13.97 2.16 -3.30
C LEU A 30 -12.95 2.80 -2.35
N GLN A 31 -13.26 3.96 -1.75
CA GLN A 31 -12.40 4.57 -0.74
C GLN A 31 -12.26 3.66 0.48
N ALA A 32 -13.35 3.08 0.98
CA ALA A 32 -13.32 2.13 2.08
C ALA A 32 -12.42 0.93 1.77
N ALA A 33 -12.55 0.34 0.57
CA ALA A 33 -11.70 -0.76 0.14
C ALA A 33 -10.21 -0.38 0.11
N MET A 34 -9.87 0.85 -0.33
CA MET A 34 -8.48 1.30 -0.31
C MET A 34 -7.96 1.52 1.11
N VAL A 35 -8.76 2.12 2.01
CA VAL A 35 -8.36 2.33 3.41
C VAL A 35 -8.08 0.98 4.07
N VAL A 36 -8.97 0.00 3.88
CA VAL A 36 -8.78 -1.36 4.39
C VAL A 36 -7.52 -2.00 3.79
N GLY A 37 -7.33 -1.90 2.47
CA GLY A 37 -6.13 -2.42 1.82
C GLY A 37 -4.84 -1.76 2.33
N ALA A 38 -4.85 -0.44 2.53
CA ALA A 38 -3.72 0.31 3.06
C ALA A 38 -3.42 -0.07 4.52
N LEU A 39 -4.45 -0.25 5.34
CA LEU A 39 -4.31 -0.72 6.73
C LEU A 39 -3.69 -2.11 6.79
N VAL A 40 -4.21 -3.05 6.01
CA VAL A 40 -3.68 -4.41 5.95
C VAL A 40 -2.23 -4.39 5.46
N SER A 41 -1.93 -3.65 4.39
CA SER A 41 -0.58 -3.53 3.85
C SER A 41 0.41 -2.90 4.84
N HIS A 42 -0.03 -1.91 5.62
CA HIS A 42 0.80 -1.28 6.66
C HIS A 42 1.09 -2.26 7.80
N GLN A 43 0.09 -3.02 8.24
CA GLN A 43 0.27 -4.02 9.30
C GLN A 43 1.14 -5.20 8.87
N THR A 44 1.04 -5.63 7.60
CA THR A 44 1.93 -6.67 7.07
C THR A 44 3.34 -6.13 6.89
N GLY A 45 3.49 -4.89 6.42
CA GLY A 45 4.80 -4.26 6.23
C GLY A 45 5.62 -4.16 7.53
N GLN A 46 4.99 -3.76 8.63
CA GLN A 46 5.69 -3.69 9.93
C GLN A 46 6.11 -5.06 10.48
N GLN A 47 5.36 -6.13 10.17
CA GLN A 47 5.76 -7.49 10.58
C GLN A 47 7.01 -7.98 9.82
N GLU A 48 7.26 -7.44 8.64
CA GLU A 48 8.36 -7.82 7.75
C GLU A 48 9.56 -6.87 7.84
N GLU A 49 9.45 -5.77 8.61
CA GLU A 49 10.50 -4.77 8.76
C GLU A 49 11.80 -5.37 9.29
N ASP A 50 11.74 -6.16 10.37
CA ASP A 50 12.90 -6.81 10.98
C ASP A 50 13.61 -7.79 10.02
N LEU A 51 12.86 -8.44 9.12
CA LEU A 51 13.41 -9.35 8.12
C LEU A 51 14.20 -8.59 7.04
N VAL A 52 13.68 -7.43 6.62
CA VAL A 52 14.31 -6.59 5.58
C VAL A 52 15.46 -5.76 6.15
N GLY A 53 15.36 -5.30 7.41
CA GLY A 53 16.39 -4.50 8.09
C GLY A 53 17.72 -5.24 8.31
N GLY A 54 17.74 -6.57 8.19
CA GLY A 54 18.98 -7.35 8.15
C GLY A 54 19.78 -7.21 6.85
N ILE A 55 19.18 -6.67 5.79
CA ILE A 55 19.75 -6.62 4.42
C ILE A 55 19.82 -5.19 3.88
N VAL A 56 18.85 -4.35 4.23
CA VAL A 56 18.72 -2.97 3.73
C VAL A 56 18.96 -1.99 4.87
N ASP A 57 19.70 -0.92 4.59
CA ASP A 57 19.87 0.19 5.54
C ASP A 57 18.50 0.77 5.96
N ASP A 58 18.39 1.21 7.23
CA ASP A 58 17.15 1.74 7.80
C ASP A 58 16.60 2.96 7.03
N GLY A 59 17.46 3.78 6.42
CA GLY A 59 17.06 5.01 5.74
C GLY A 59 16.03 4.81 4.63
N PRO A 60 16.33 3.98 3.61
CA PRO A 60 15.36 3.59 2.59
C PRO A 60 14.05 3.02 3.14
N VAL A 61 14.11 2.15 4.15
CA VAL A 61 12.94 1.51 4.77
C VAL A 61 12.06 2.57 5.44
N MET A 62 12.65 3.42 6.27
CA MET A 62 11.97 4.52 6.97
C MET A 62 11.33 5.51 6.00
N ALA A 63 12.00 5.83 4.88
CA ALA A 63 11.44 6.71 3.86
C ALA A 63 10.20 6.12 3.15
N HIS A 64 10.15 4.79 3.00
CA HIS A 64 8.95 4.11 2.49
C HIS A 64 7.84 4.12 3.55
N GLU A 65 8.18 3.82 4.80
CA GLU A 65 7.22 3.79 5.92
C GLU A 65 6.57 5.16 6.12
N GLU A 66 7.35 6.24 6.21
CA GLU A 66 6.83 7.60 6.38
C GLU A 66 5.88 7.98 5.23
N ALA A 67 6.23 7.63 3.99
CA ALA A 67 5.38 7.87 2.83
C ALA A 67 4.09 7.02 2.84
N ALA A 68 4.18 5.76 3.27
CA ALA A 68 3.06 4.84 3.39
C ALA A 68 2.10 5.26 4.51
N GLU A 69 2.64 5.71 5.65
CA GLU A 69 1.86 6.23 6.76
C GLU A 69 1.14 7.52 6.37
N ALA A 70 1.85 8.47 5.74
CA ALA A 70 1.23 9.71 5.26
C ALA A 70 0.11 9.42 4.23
N PHE A 71 0.29 8.44 3.36
CA PHE A 71 -0.74 7.98 2.43
C PHE A 71 -1.96 7.41 3.18
N LEU A 72 -1.74 6.51 4.14
CA LEU A 72 -2.80 5.88 4.95
C LEU A 72 -3.60 6.91 5.74
N GLN A 73 -2.93 7.83 6.42
CA GLN A 73 -3.58 8.91 7.17
C GLN A 73 -4.41 9.80 6.23
N SER A 74 -3.85 10.18 5.07
CA SER A 74 -4.53 11.03 4.09
C SER A 74 -5.77 10.38 3.49
N ILE A 75 -5.68 9.09 3.09
CA ILE A 75 -6.82 8.38 2.49
C ILE A 75 -7.92 8.11 3.52
N SER A 76 -7.55 7.85 4.78
CA SER A 76 -8.49 7.69 5.89
C SER A 76 -9.22 8.99 6.21
N ALA A 77 -8.49 10.11 6.29
CA ALA A 77 -9.08 11.43 6.48
C ALA A 77 -10.04 11.78 5.33
N LEU A 78 -9.63 11.54 4.08
CA LEU A 78 -10.46 11.79 2.91
C LEU A 78 -11.74 10.93 2.91
N PHE A 79 -11.66 9.67 3.33
CA PHE A 79 -12.82 8.80 3.47
C PHE A 79 -13.82 9.34 4.51
N VAL A 80 -13.33 9.77 5.69
CA VAL A 80 -14.18 10.38 6.73
C VAL A 80 -14.86 11.64 6.21
N VAL A 81 -14.11 12.53 5.55
CA VAL A 81 -14.68 13.75 4.94
C VAL A 81 -15.73 13.39 3.89
N SER A 82 -15.46 12.40 3.04
CA SER A 82 -16.38 11.96 2.00
C SER A 82 -17.67 11.38 2.59
N ALA A 83 -17.57 10.60 3.66
CA ALA A 83 -18.73 10.08 4.39
C ALA A 83 -19.55 11.22 5.01
N LEU A 84 -18.89 12.17 5.68
CA LEU A 84 -19.58 13.33 6.27
C LEU A 84 -20.33 14.16 5.23
N VAL A 85 -19.73 14.41 4.07
CA VAL A 85 -20.38 15.13 2.97
C VAL A 85 -21.59 14.34 2.46
N ALA A 86 -21.46 13.03 2.28
CA ALA A 86 -22.53 12.18 1.78
C ALA A 86 -23.74 12.07 2.72
N PHE A 87 -23.52 12.02 4.04
CA PHE A 87 -24.58 11.80 5.04
C PHE A 87 -25.17 13.09 5.64
N PHE A 88 -24.40 14.19 5.74
CA PHE A 88 -24.81 15.36 6.53
C PHE A 88 -25.00 16.65 5.72
N SER A 89 -24.63 16.71 4.44
CA SER A 89 -24.67 17.98 3.69
C SER A 89 -26.07 18.32 3.17
N ARG A 90 -26.61 19.49 3.59
CA ARG A 90 -27.76 20.14 2.94
C ARG A 90 -27.38 20.60 1.52
N SER A 91 -28.33 20.49 0.59
CA SER A 91 -28.18 20.65 -0.87
C SER A 91 -27.27 21.79 -1.37
N ARG A 92 -27.13 22.90 -0.65
CA ARG A 92 -26.33 24.07 -1.07
C ARG A 92 -24.82 23.89 -0.97
N TYR A 93 -24.32 22.99 -0.11
CA TYR A 93 -22.87 22.82 0.13
C TYR A 93 -22.27 21.53 -0.46
N VAL A 94 -23.14 20.63 -0.95
CA VAL A 94 -22.75 19.33 -1.51
C VAL A 94 -21.76 19.48 -2.68
N SER A 95 -21.99 20.47 -3.57
CA SER A 95 -21.11 20.69 -4.73
C SER A 95 -19.70 21.12 -4.32
N LEU A 96 -19.56 21.95 -3.28
CA LEU A 96 -18.25 22.39 -2.79
C LEU A 96 -17.51 21.24 -2.10
N GLY A 97 -18.27 20.41 -1.35
CA GLY A 97 -17.75 19.19 -0.74
C GLY A 97 -17.20 18.21 -1.78
N HIS A 98 -17.93 17.97 -2.88
CA HIS A 98 -17.47 17.10 -3.96
C HIS A 98 -16.21 17.62 -4.66
N ALA A 99 -16.11 18.94 -4.89
CA ALA A 99 -14.92 19.55 -5.45
C ALA A 99 -13.70 19.36 -4.52
N GLY A 100 -13.90 19.57 -3.21
CA GLY A 100 -12.88 19.32 -2.20
C GLY A 100 -12.43 17.87 -2.15
N ILE A 101 -13.36 16.91 -2.20
CA ILE A 101 -13.04 15.47 -2.22
C ILE A 101 -12.26 15.11 -3.48
N THR A 102 -12.63 15.68 -4.62
CA THR A 102 -11.92 15.43 -5.89
C THR A 102 -10.49 15.93 -5.82
N LEU A 103 -10.26 17.15 -5.33
CA LEU A 103 -8.91 17.68 -5.12
C LEU A 103 -8.12 16.85 -4.10
N GLY A 104 -8.74 16.48 -2.98
CA GLY A 104 -8.14 15.61 -1.98
C GLY A 104 -7.73 14.25 -2.56
N SER A 105 -8.52 13.69 -3.48
CA SER A 105 -8.19 12.42 -4.14
C SER A 105 -6.95 12.50 -5.03
N LEU A 106 -6.67 13.66 -5.63
CA LEU A 106 -5.43 13.90 -6.37
C LEU A 106 -4.23 13.97 -5.42
N GLY A 107 -4.40 14.59 -4.25
CA GLY A 107 -3.40 14.56 -3.19
C GLY A 107 -3.08 13.14 -2.74
N VAL A 108 -4.10 12.35 -2.41
CA VAL A 108 -3.94 10.93 -2.04
C VAL A 108 -3.25 10.12 -3.14
N LEU A 109 -3.59 10.38 -4.41
CA LEU A 109 -2.92 9.74 -5.55
C LEU A 109 -1.42 10.07 -5.58
N PHE A 110 -1.06 11.34 -5.37
CA PHE A 110 0.33 11.77 -5.32
C PHE A 110 1.09 11.05 -4.20
N LEU A 111 0.54 11.01 -2.98
CA LEU A 111 1.15 10.27 -1.87
C LEU A 111 1.28 8.77 -2.16
N GLY A 112 0.27 8.17 -2.82
CA GLY A 112 0.34 6.77 -3.22
C GLY A 112 1.47 6.50 -4.23
N MET A 113 1.75 7.44 -5.13
CA MET A 113 2.88 7.34 -6.06
C MET A 113 4.23 7.49 -5.34
N THR A 114 4.34 8.38 -4.36
CA THR A 114 5.59 8.53 -3.60
C THR A 114 5.88 7.30 -2.76
N ALA A 115 4.88 6.76 -2.06
CA ALA A 115 5.01 5.51 -1.30
C ALA A 115 5.40 4.33 -2.22
N GLY A 116 4.75 4.21 -3.39
CA GLY A 116 5.07 3.19 -4.38
C GLY A 116 6.46 3.34 -4.98
N HIS A 117 6.93 4.57 -5.25
CA HIS A 117 8.27 4.83 -5.74
C HIS A 117 9.34 4.43 -4.71
N ALA A 118 9.15 4.82 -3.44
CA ALA A 118 10.03 4.43 -2.35
C ALA A 118 10.10 2.90 -2.21
N GLY A 119 8.94 2.22 -2.22
CA GLY A 119 8.88 0.76 -2.17
C GLY A 119 9.54 0.08 -3.37
N GLY A 120 9.40 0.65 -4.58
CA GLY A 120 10.10 0.19 -5.76
C GLY A 120 11.62 0.26 -5.62
N ARG A 121 12.16 1.33 -5.01
CA ARG A 121 13.60 1.42 -4.75
C ARG A 121 14.08 0.40 -3.74
N LEU A 122 13.29 0.08 -2.70
CA LEU A 122 13.66 -0.98 -1.75
C LEU A 122 13.98 -2.28 -2.49
N ILE A 123 13.13 -2.66 -3.44
CA ILE A 123 13.29 -3.91 -4.18
C ILE A 123 14.41 -3.80 -5.24
N PHE A 124 14.36 -2.77 -6.10
CA PHE A 124 15.21 -2.69 -7.30
C PHE A 124 16.60 -2.09 -7.07
N VAL A 125 16.76 -1.25 -6.04
CA VAL A 125 18.03 -0.57 -5.74
C VAL A 125 18.68 -1.20 -4.52
N HIS A 126 17.89 -1.50 -3.49
CA HIS A 126 18.40 -1.98 -2.20
C HIS A 126 18.27 -3.50 -2.01
N GLY A 127 17.66 -4.23 -2.93
CA GLY A 127 17.64 -5.70 -2.88
C GLY A 127 16.73 -6.29 -1.80
N ALA A 128 15.72 -5.56 -1.31
CA ALA A 128 14.81 -6.03 -0.25
C ALA A 128 14.13 -7.39 -0.56
N ALA A 129 14.02 -7.77 -1.84
CA ALA A 129 13.49 -9.07 -2.24
C ALA A 129 14.37 -10.25 -1.81
N GLU A 130 15.67 -10.04 -1.56
CA GLU A 130 16.59 -11.09 -1.12
C GLU A 130 16.22 -11.66 0.26
N ALA A 131 15.56 -10.87 1.12
CA ALA A 131 15.05 -11.31 2.42
C ALA A 131 14.03 -12.46 2.32
N HIS A 132 13.42 -12.63 1.15
CA HIS A 132 12.35 -13.60 0.91
C HIS A 132 12.80 -14.81 0.09
N LEU A 133 14.08 -14.86 -0.31
CA LEU A 133 14.63 -16.03 -0.98
C LEU A 133 14.88 -17.14 0.04
N PRO A 134 14.54 -18.40 -0.26
CA PRO A 134 14.95 -19.52 0.57
C PRO A 134 16.47 -19.51 0.69
N SER A 135 17.01 -19.37 1.90
CA SER A 135 18.45 -19.50 2.11
C SER A 135 18.87 -20.87 1.58
N ALA A 136 19.84 -20.91 0.65
CA ALA A 136 20.33 -22.12 0.02
C ALA A 136 21.13 -23.03 0.97
N THR A 137 20.73 -23.12 2.24
CA THR A 137 21.40 -23.88 3.31
C THR A 137 20.93 -25.34 3.38
N GLY A 138 20.38 -25.85 2.29
CA GLY A 138 20.04 -27.28 2.10
C GLY A 138 21.01 -28.03 1.18
N ALA A 139 22.02 -27.37 0.61
CA ALA A 139 23.09 -28.05 -0.10
C ALA A 139 24.01 -28.69 0.94
N LYS A 140 23.65 -29.90 1.35
CA LYS A 140 24.49 -30.84 2.08
C LYS A 140 25.86 -30.87 1.40
N ASP A 141 26.88 -30.40 2.11
CA ASP A 141 28.26 -30.39 1.62
C ASP A 141 28.65 -31.85 1.27
N PRO A 142 29.05 -32.17 0.03
CA PRO A 142 29.43 -33.53 -0.35
C PRO A 142 30.77 -33.97 0.26
N SER A 143 31.36 -33.16 1.15
CA SER A 143 32.60 -33.42 1.86
C SER A 143 32.44 -34.30 3.11
N ASP A 144 31.21 -34.60 3.55
CA ASP A 144 30.94 -35.60 4.60
C ASP A 144 30.87 -37.03 4.02
N SER A 145 31.84 -37.37 3.16
CA SER A 145 32.14 -38.75 2.79
C SER A 145 33.06 -39.31 3.87
N GLY A 146 32.48 -40.08 4.79
CA GLY A 146 33.15 -40.71 5.91
C GLY A 146 34.47 -41.37 5.53
N ASP A 147 35.55 -40.86 6.13
CA ASP A 147 36.83 -41.52 6.21
C ASP A 147 36.78 -42.48 7.42
N ASP A 148 36.05 -43.59 7.25
CA ASP A 148 36.08 -44.75 8.14
C ASP A 148 37.35 -45.55 7.85
N SER A 149 38.49 -45.00 8.27
CA SER A 149 39.77 -45.71 8.29
C SER A 149 39.81 -46.60 9.53
N GLY A 150 39.28 -47.81 9.37
CA GLY A 150 39.39 -48.90 10.33
C GLY A 150 40.86 -49.24 10.61
N ASP A 151 41.26 -49.02 11.85
CA ASP A 151 42.54 -49.43 12.43
C ASP A 151 42.49 -50.92 12.83
N PRO A 152 43.31 -51.83 12.25
CA PRO A 152 43.39 -53.20 12.70
C PRO A 152 44.33 -53.27 13.92
N LYS A 153 43.79 -53.64 15.08
CA LYS A 153 44.61 -54.01 16.24
C LYS A 153 44.97 -55.49 16.15
N ASP A 154 46.26 -55.73 15.99
CA ASP A 154 46.93 -57.01 16.22
C ASP A 154 46.88 -57.43 17.71
#